data_AF-A0A3S3F6K4-F1
#
_entry.id   AF-A0A3S3F6K4-F1
#
_cell.length_a   1.000
_cell.length_b   1.000
_cell.length_c   1.000
_cell.angle_alpha   90.00
_cell.angle_beta   90.00
_cell.angle_gamma   90.00
#
_symmetry.space_group_name_H-M   'P 1'
#
loop_
_entity.id
_entity.type
_entity.pdbx_description
1 polymer ?
#
loop_
_entity_poly.entity_id
_entity_poly.type
_entity_poly.pdbx_seq_one_letter_code
_entity_poly.pdbx_strand_id
1 'polypeptide(L)'
;MRKFFTSLFAFILSGVAGGLVAQQLAAITGATDEYILVFMLVVLTTVIVTILFFVAQLMTEPLAAVGKVGKWTLIAFTVLLVALVAVIGFWEESPAAAKEDMPIVAGLGLPSLVTIIVQWLFVRWRLKRAAAAFGRGGASA
;
A
#
# COMPACT_ATOMS: atom_id res chain seq x y z
N MET A 1 -1.39 -10.89 21.11
CA MET A 1 -0.24 -11.40 20.34
C MET A 1 -0.51 -11.56 18.85
N ARG A 2 -1.42 -12.43 18.39
CA ARG A 2 -1.59 -12.77 16.95
C ARG A 2 -1.81 -11.57 16.01
N LYS A 3 -2.63 -10.60 16.41
CA LYS A 3 -2.94 -9.40 15.60
C LYS A 3 -1.70 -8.52 15.41
N PHE A 4 -0.94 -8.31 16.49
CA PHE A 4 0.32 -7.57 16.47
C PHE A 4 1.34 -8.20 15.52
N PHE A 5 1.60 -9.50 15.64
CA PHE A 5 2.52 -10.19 14.73
C PHE A 5 2.04 -10.13 13.28
N THR A 6 0.74 -10.29 13.03
CA THR A 6 0.19 -10.17 11.67
C THR A 6 0.46 -8.79 11.09
N SER A 7 0.25 -7.72 11.86
CA SER A 7 0.54 -6.35 11.41
C SER A 7 2.02 -6.04 11.27
N LEU A 8 2.88 -6.58 12.15
CA LEU A 8 4.33 -6.41 12.05
C LEU A 8 4.89 -7.08 10.79
N PHE A 9 4.49 -8.33 10.53
CA PHE A 9 4.90 -9.02 9.30
C PHE A 9 4.34 -8.33 8.06
N ALA A 10 3.09 -7.84 8.12
CA ALA A 10 2.52 -7.08 7.04
C ALA A 10 3.36 -5.82 6.77
N PHE A 11 3.67 -5.03 7.81
CA PHE A 11 4.50 -3.83 7.74
C PHE A 11 5.85 -4.09 7.08
N ILE A 12 6.56 -5.15 7.51
CA ILE A 12 7.86 -5.50 6.94
C ILE A 12 7.71 -5.91 5.47
N LEU A 13 6.77 -6.81 5.15
CA LEU A 13 6.60 -7.33 3.79
C LEU A 13 6.15 -6.25 2.80
N SER A 14 5.22 -5.40 3.19
CA SER A 14 4.72 -4.32 2.34
C SER A 14 5.75 -3.20 2.18
N GLY A 15 6.44 -2.82 3.26
CA GLY A 15 7.52 -1.84 3.21
C GLY A 15 8.67 -2.30 2.32
N VAL A 16 9.08 -3.57 2.43
CA VAL A 16 10.09 -4.15 1.53
C VAL A 16 9.59 -4.17 0.09
N ALA A 17 8.35 -4.61 -0.16
CA ALA A 17 7.81 -4.66 -1.52
C ALA A 17 7.74 -3.26 -2.17
N GLY A 18 7.23 -2.26 -1.45
CA GLY A 18 7.21 -0.88 -1.90
C GLY A 18 8.62 -0.32 -2.11
N GLY A 19 9.53 -0.55 -1.16
CA GLY A 19 10.91 -0.10 -1.24
C GLY A 19 11.66 -0.69 -2.44
N LEU A 20 11.45 -1.97 -2.76
CA LEU A 20 12.03 -2.61 -3.94
C LEU A 20 11.52 -1.98 -5.24
N VAL A 21 10.23 -1.66 -5.32
CA VAL A 21 9.67 -0.99 -6.51
C VAL A 21 10.23 0.43 -6.63
N ALA A 22 10.32 1.18 -5.53
CA ALA A 22 10.94 2.50 -5.52
C ALA A 22 12.41 2.45 -5.96
N GLN A 23 13.18 1.48 -5.47
CA GLN A 23 14.58 1.28 -5.83
C GLN A 23 14.76 0.94 -7.31
N GLN A 24 13.92 0.04 -7.85
CA GLN A 24 14.00 -0.32 -9.27
C GLN A 24 13.61 0.84 -10.16
N LEU A 25 12.62 1.65 -9.76
CA LEU A 25 12.26 2.86 -10.50
C LEU A 25 13.40 3.88 -10.48
N ALA A 26 14.03 4.13 -9.33
CA ALA A 26 15.20 5.03 -9.22
C ALA A 26 16.35 4.58 -10.13
N ALA A 27 16.64 3.28 -10.18
CA ALA A 27 17.68 2.72 -11.03
C ALA A 27 17.40 2.89 -12.53
N ILE A 28 16.12 2.78 -12.95
CA ILE A 28 15.71 2.93 -14.34
C ILE A 28 15.69 4.40 -14.76
N THR A 29 15.30 5.31 -13.87
CA THR A 29 15.22 6.75 -14.18
C THR A 29 16.55 7.48 -14.01
N GLY A 30 17.55 6.86 -13.39
CA GLY A 30 18.85 7.49 -13.10
C GLY A 30 18.77 8.63 -12.07
N ALA A 31 17.64 8.75 -11.36
CA ALA A 31 17.37 9.84 -10.42
C ALA A 31 17.71 9.40 -8.99
N THR A 32 18.69 10.07 -8.37
CA THR A 32 19.12 9.78 -6.98
C THR A 32 18.42 10.66 -5.97
N ASP A 33 18.34 11.96 -6.22
CA ASP A 33 17.98 12.94 -5.19
C ASP A 33 16.45 13.11 -5.07
N GLU A 34 15.74 13.11 -6.20
CA GLU A 34 14.27 13.22 -6.25
C GLU A 34 13.58 11.99 -5.64
N TYR A 35 14.23 10.82 -5.72
CA TYR A 35 13.68 9.58 -5.19
C TYR A 35 13.72 9.49 -3.66
N ILE A 36 14.40 10.40 -2.97
CA ILE A 36 14.34 10.47 -1.50
C ILE A 36 12.90 10.72 -1.02
N LEU A 37 12.15 11.56 -1.73
CA LEU A 37 10.74 11.84 -1.45
C LEU A 37 9.88 10.60 -1.68
N VAL A 38 10.19 9.81 -2.71
CA VAL A 38 9.53 8.54 -3.00
C VAL A 38 9.75 7.56 -1.85
N PHE A 39 10.99 7.39 -1.38
CA PHE A 39 11.29 6.49 -0.25
C PHE A 39 10.60 6.94 1.04
N MET A 40 10.60 8.24 1.34
CA MET A 40 9.88 8.79 2.49
C MET A 40 8.38 8.54 2.40
N LEU A 41 7.78 8.72 1.22
CA LEU A 41 6.37 8.44 0.98
C LEU A 41 6.04 6.95 1.14
N VAL A 42 6.91 6.04 0.68
CA VAL A 42 6.72 4.60 0.88
C VAL A 42 6.70 4.26 2.37
N VAL A 43 7.63 4.79 3.16
CA VAL A 43 7.66 4.57 4.62
C VAL A 43 6.39 5.12 5.26
N LEU A 44 6.00 6.35 4.93
CA LEU A 44 4.79 6.98 5.45
C LEU A 44 3.53 6.17 5.10
N THR A 45 3.41 5.76 3.84
CA THR A 45 2.30 4.93 3.35
C THR A 45 2.26 3.60 4.12
N THR A 46 3.40 2.95 4.30
CA THR A 46 3.50 1.68 5.04
C THR A 46 3.01 1.84 6.48
N VAL A 47 3.40 2.92 7.16
CA VAL A 47 2.96 3.22 8.54
C VAL A 47 1.45 3.45 8.59
N ILE A 48 0.93 4.38 7.78
CA ILE A 48 -0.50 4.74 7.76
C ILE A 48 -1.35 3.50 7.49
N VAL A 49 -1.02 2.77 6.43
CA VAL A 49 -1.79 1.61 5.99
C VAL A 49 -1.71 0.49 7.03
N THR A 50 -0.57 0.31 7.70
CA THR A 50 -0.43 -0.63 8.82
C THR A 50 -1.36 -0.29 9.99
N ILE A 51 -1.45 1.00 10.37
CA ILE A 51 -2.36 1.45 11.42
C ILE A 51 -3.80 1.16 11.02
N LEU A 52 -4.21 1.54 9.80
CA LEU A 52 -5.58 1.30 9.30
C LEU A 52 -5.96 -0.18 9.35
N PHE A 53 -5.10 -1.07 8.86
CA PHE A 53 -5.35 -2.52 8.90
C PHE A 53 -5.26 -3.11 10.30
N PHE A 54 -4.45 -2.55 11.20
CA PHE A 54 -4.42 -2.97 12.60
C PHE A 54 -5.73 -2.63 13.29
N VAL A 55 -6.25 -1.40 13.12
CA VAL A 55 -7.56 -0.99 13.64
C VAL A 55 -8.68 -1.87 13.06
N ALA A 56 -8.66 -2.15 11.76
CA ALA A 56 -9.65 -3.03 11.13
C ALA A 56 -9.64 -4.45 11.73
N GLN A 57 -8.48 -4.96 12.15
CA GLN A 57 -8.38 -6.27 12.83
C GLN A 57 -8.97 -6.26 14.25
N LEU A 58 -9.19 -5.10 14.86
CA LEU A 58 -9.80 -4.95 16.18
C LEU A 58 -11.33 -4.91 16.15
N MET A 59 -11.94 -4.71 14.97
CA MET A 59 -13.39 -4.66 14.81
C MET A 59 -14.07 -6.01 15.04
N THR A 60 -15.38 -6.00 15.31
CA THR A 60 -16.22 -7.18 15.57
C THR A 60 -16.22 -8.19 14.42
N GLU A 61 -16.16 -7.69 13.18
CA GLU A 61 -16.04 -8.50 11.97
C GLU A 61 -14.74 -8.18 11.21
N PRO A 62 -13.57 -8.70 11.67
CA PRO A 62 -12.27 -8.31 11.14
C PRO A 62 -12.11 -8.52 9.63
N LEU A 63 -12.67 -9.60 9.10
CA LEU A 63 -12.52 -9.95 7.68
C LEU A 63 -13.30 -8.98 6.78
N ALA A 64 -14.51 -8.60 7.17
CA ALA A 64 -15.33 -7.62 6.47
C ALA A 64 -14.70 -6.22 6.58
N ALA A 65 -14.26 -5.84 7.78
CA ALA A 65 -13.58 -4.58 8.03
C ALA A 65 -12.30 -4.41 7.19
N VAL A 66 -11.41 -5.41 7.19
CA VAL A 66 -10.19 -5.41 6.37
C VAL A 66 -10.51 -5.39 4.88
N GLY A 67 -11.57 -6.08 4.44
CA GLY A 67 -12.04 -6.01 3.06
C GLY A 67 -12.49 -4.60 2.66
N LYS A 68 -13.29 -3.95 3.51
CA LYS A 68 -13.79 -2.58 3.30
C LYS A 68 -12.66 -1.56 3.33
N VAL A 69 -11.81 -1.58 4.36
CA VAL A 69 -10.66 -0.68 4.49
C VAL A 69 -9.72 -0.81 3.30
N GLY A 70 -9.32 -2.02 2.92
CA GLY A 70 -8.45 -2.20 1.76
C GLY A 70 -9.05 -1.66 0.45
N LYS A 71 -10.34 -1.92 0.20
CA LYS A 71 -11.03 -1.38 -0.98
C LYS A 71 -11.07 0.15 -0.97
N TRP A 72 -11.47 0.76 0.13
CA TRP A 72 -11.59 2.22 0.23
C TRP A 72 -10.23 2.91 0.22
N THR A 73 -9.21 2.36 0.87
CA THR A 73 -7.85 2.89 0.81
C THR A 73 -7.30 2.85 -0.62
N LEU A 74 -7.51 1.76 -1.36
CA LEU A 74 -7.10 1.68 -2.77
C LEU A 74 -7.85 2.69 -3.64
N ILE A 75 -9.17 2.82 -3.49
CA ILE A 75 -9.95 3.81 -4.25
C ILE A 75 -9.47 5.22 -3.92
N ALA A 76 -9.37 5.58 -2.64
CA ALA A 76 -8.94 6.90 -2.22
C ALA A 76 -7.54 7.22 -2.74
N PHE A 77 -6.59 6.30 -2.61
CA PHE A 77 -5.23 6.50 -3.11
C PHE A 77 -5.17 6.63 -4.63
N THR A 78 -5.93 5.81 -5.36
CA THR A 78 -6.01 5.89 -6.83
C THR A 78 -6.62 7.21 -7.28
N VAL A 79 -7.69 7.67 -6.62
CA VAL A 79 -8.31 8.97 -6.91
C VAL A 79 -7.33 10.10 -6.66
N LEU A 80 -6.57 10.07 -5.56
CA LEU A 80 -5.53 11.06 -5.27
C LEU A 80 -4.42 11.06 -6.33
N LEU A 81 -3.99 9.89 -6.81
CA LEU A 81 -3.01 9.80 -7.90
C LEU A 81 -3.55 10.36 -9.21
N VAL A 82 -4.78 10.04 -9.58
CA VAL A 82 -5.42 10.58 -10.79
C VAL A 82 -5.58 12.09 -10.67
N ALA A 83 -5.97 12.60 -9.50
CA ALA A 83 -6.06 14.03 -9.24
C ALA A 83 -4.70 14.71 -9.37
N LEU A 84 -3.62 14.10 -8.85
CA LEU A 84 -2.26 14.63 -9.00
C LEU A 84 -1.83 14.70 -10.47
N VAL A 85 -2.05 13.63 -11.25
CA VAL A 85 -1.77 13.61 -12.69
C VAL A 85 -2.57 14.68 -13.42
N ALA A 86 -3.85 14.84 -13.08
CA ALA A 86 -4.71 15.86 -13.66
C ALA A 86 -4.18 17.26 -13.34
N VAL A 87 -3.81 17.54 -12.08
CA VAL A 87 -3.26 18.84 -11.67
C VAL A 87 -2.01 19.18 -12.47
N ILE A 88 -1.05 18.26 -12.59
CA ILE A 88 0.17 18.48 -13.38
C ILE A 88 -0.18 18.76 -14.85
N GLY A 89 -1.09 17.97 -15.43
CA GLY A 89 -1.51 18.17 -16.83
C GLY A 89 -2.31 19.45 -17.08
N PHE A 90 -2.99 20.01 -16.07
CA PHE A 90 -3.75 21.26 -16.18
C PHE A 90 -2.90 22.51 -15.92
N TRP A 91 -1.90 22.42 -15.04
CA TRP A 91 -1.08 23.57 -14.64
C TRP A 91 0.14 23.79 -15.53
N GLU A 92 0.66 22.74 -16.17
CA GLU A 92 1.80 22.87 -17.08
C GLU A 92 1.39 23.53 -18.41
N GLU A 93 2.06 24.63 -18.77
CA GLU A 93 1.82 25.37 -20.01
C GLU A 93 2.27 24.59 -21.26
N SER A 94 3.12 23.58 -21.08
CA SER A 94 3.68 22.77 -22.17
C SER A 94 3.54 21.26 -21.90
N PRO A 95 3.09 20.47 -22.90
CA PRO A 95 3.06 19.01 -22.82
C PRO A 95 4.44 18.36 -22.62
N ALA A 96 5.53 19.10 -22.91
CA ALA A 96 6.88 18.62 -22.69
C ALA A 96 7.27 18.66 -21.21
N ALA A 97 6.90 19.72 -20.49
CA ALA A 97 7.16 19.88 -19.06
C ALA A 97 6.33 18.87 -18.24
N ALA A 98 5.06 18.66 -18.60
CA ALA A 98 4.23 17.62 -17.98
C ALA A 98 4.81 16.20 -18.12
N LYS A 99 5.59 15.91 -19.17
CA LYS A 99 6.25 14.61 -19.35
C LYS A 99 7.50 14.45 -18.50
N GLU A 100 8.17 15.55 -18.18
CA GLU A 100 9.36 15.56 -17.32
C GLU A 100 9.01 15.18 -15.87
N ASP A 101 7.80 15.52 -15.43
CA ASP A 101 7.29 15.17 -14.09
C ASP A 101 6.68 13.76 -13.99
N MET A 102 6.40 13.08 -15.10
CA MET A 102 5.77 11.75 -15.06
C MET A 102 6.60 10.67 -14.33
N PRO A 103 7.94 10.63 -14.44
CA PRO A 103 8.77 9.71 -13.68
C PRO A 103 8.63 9.87 -12.16
N ILE A 104 8.53 11.11 -11.65
CA ILE A 104 8.36 11.32 -10.21
C ILE A 104 6.95 10.93 -9.75
N VAL A 105 5.92 11.19 -10.57
CA VAL A 105 4.54 10.74 -10.28
C VAL A 105 4.45 9.21 -10.26
N ALA A 106 5.09 8.54 -11.21
CA ALA A 106 5.19 7.08 -11.24
C ALA A 106 5.94 6.55 -10.01
N GLY A 107 7.04 7.22 -9.63
CA GLY A 107 7.79 6.98 -8.41
C GLY A 107 6.96 7.11 -7.14
N LEU A 108 6.08 8.11 -7.04
CA LEU A 108 5.22 8.29 -5.86
C LEU A 108 4.07 7.26 -5.81
N GLY A 109 3.48 6.97 -6.97
CA GLY A 109 2.27 6.17 -7.08
C GLY A 109 2.50 4.66 -7.02
N LEU A 110 3.40 4.13 -7.86
CA LEU A 110 3.55 2.67 -8.03
C LEU A 110 4.05 1.96 -6.77
N PRO A 111 5.13 2.42 -6.10
CA PRO A 111 5.60 1.82 -4.85
C PRO A 111 4.54 1.82 -3.75
N SER A 112 3.81 2.93 -3.63
CA SER A 112 2.76 3.11 -2.63
C SER A 112 1.55 2.19 -2.90
N LEU A 113 1.14 2.05 -4.17
CA LEU A 113 0.10 1.09 -4.57
C LEU A 113 0.50 -0.34 -4.24
N VAL A 114 1.74 -0.73 -4.57
CA VAL A 114 2.27 -2.07 -4.27
C VAL A 114 2.27 -2.32 -2.76
N THR A 115 2.71 -1.33 -1.98
CA THR A 115 2.67 -1.38 -0.51
C THR A 115 1.26 -1.67 0.00
N ILE A 116 0.26 -0.91 -0.46
CA ILE A 116 -1.14 -1.07 -0.03
C ILE A 116 -1.68 -2.47 -0.42
N ILE A 117 -1.42 -2.91 -1.65
CA ILE A 117 -1.90 -4.20 -2.16
C ILE A 117 -1.28 -5.36 -1.36
N VAL A 118 0.03 -5.35 -1.16
CA VAL A 118 0.74 -6.40 -0.42
C VAL A 118 0.26 -6.46 1.03
N GLN A 119 0.12 -5.31 1.69
CA GLN A 119 -0.42 -5.24 3.04
C GLN A 119 -1.82 -5.85 3.11
N TRP A 120 -2.71 -5.42 2.21
CA TRP A 120 -4.10 -5.86 2.20
C TRP A 120 -4.22 -7.37 1.98
N LEU A 121 -3.52 -7.90 0.97
CA LEU A 121 -3.54 -9.31 0.64
C LEU A 121 -3.00 -10.16 1.78
N PHE A 122 -1.88 -9.76 2.39
CA PHE A 122 -1.27 -10.50 3.49
C PHE A 122 -2.19 -10.56 4.72
N VAL A 123 -2.72 -9.42 5.17
CA VAL A 123 -3.61 -9.36 6.34
C VAL A 123 -4.88 -10.16 6.09
N ARG A 124 -5.51 -9.99 4.92
CA ARG A 124 -6.73 -10.71 4.55
C ARG A 124 -6.49 -12.22 4.48
N TRP A 125 -5.38 -12.65 3.91
CA TRP A 125 -5.00 -14.06 3.84
C TRP A 125 -4.78 -14.68 5.22
N ARG A 126 -4.08 -13.98 6.13
CA ARG A 126 -3.88 -14.44 7.51
C ARG A 126 -5.21 -14.59 8.27
N LEU A 127 -6.13 -13.64 8.11
CA LEU A 127 -7.46 -13.72 8.73
C LEU A 127 -8.29 -14.89 8.18
N LYS A 128 -8.29 -15.11 6.86
CA LYS A 128 -8.98 -16.26 6.25
C LYS A 128 -8.45 -17.60 6.76
N ARG A 129 -7.13 -17.74 6.88
CA ARG A 129 -6.50 -18.95 7.44
C ARG A 129 -6.88 -19.19 8.90
N ALA A 130 -6.93 -18.13 9.71
CA ALA A 130 -7.36 -18.25 11.10
C ALA A 130 -8.82 -18.71 11.20
N ALA A 131 -9.73 -18.15 10.40
CA ALA A 131 -11.14 -18.55 10.38
C ALA A 131 -11.32 -20.03 9.95
N ALA A 132 -10.58 -20.47 8.92
CA ALA A 132 -10.63 -21.85 8.44
C ALA A 132 -10.10 -22.86 9.47
N ALA A 133 -9.14 -22.47 10.32
CA ALA A 133 -8.60 -23.33 11.36
C ALA A 133 -9.60 -23.57 12.50
N PHE A 134 -10.40 -22.57 12.88
CA PHE A 134 -11.45 -22.73 13.90
C PHE A 134 -12.58 -23.68 13.45
N GLY A 135 -12.92 -23.70 12.16
CA GLY A 135 -13.97 -24.57 11.63
C GLY A 135 -13.61 -26.07 11.54
N ARG A 136 -12.32 -26.43 11.59
CA ARG A 136 -11.87 -27.83 11.54
C ARG A 136 -11.73 -28.52 12.90
N GLY A 137 -11.74 -27.77 14.01
CA GLY A 137 -11.58 -28.34 15.34
C GLY A 137 -12.83 -29.03 15.91
N GLY A 138 -14.01 -28.83 15.31
CA GLY A 138 -15.26 -29.42 15.79
C GLY A 138 -15.67 -30.73 15.10
N ALA A 139 -14.91 -31.21 14.12
CA ALA A 139 -15.24 -32.44 13.38
C ALA A 139 -14.52 -33.69 13.89
N SER A 140 -13.84 -33.61 15.05
CA SER A 140 -13.09 -34.73 15.62
C SER A 140 -13.02 -34.67 17.16
N ALA A 141 -14.16 -34.43 17.80
CA ALA A 141 -14.34 -34.62 19.24
C ALA A 141 -15.59 -35.46 19.49
#